data_AF-A0A7Y3XKJ1-F1
#
_entry.id   AF-A0A7Y3XKJ1-F1
#
_cell.length_a   1.000
_cell.length_b   1.000
_cell.length_c   1.000
_cell.angle_alpha   90.00
_cell.angle_beta   90.00
_cell.angle_gamma   90.00
#
_symmetry.space_group_name_H-M   'P 1'
#
loop_
_entity.id
_entity.type
_entity.pdbx_description
1 polymer ?
#
loop_
_entity_poly.entity_id
_entity_poly.type
_entity_poly.pdbx_seq_one_letter_code
_entity_poly.pdbx_strand_id
1 'polypeptide(L)'
;MMKTFLLAFALLFAIILKSQHTIVLTNGDKLNGIVLSLKDDQWKVFIDGKEKEIHMKEISSIFFKEYVPYDGVFIPESDEKVITVDGFTVKYQIKDRELEKEPKVSIGTEDKGTVVVKITVDRYGNIRSAEPGAPGSTTSNKYLYTKAQIAAKTAQFKEDLKGPLITEGTITIVY
;
A
#
# COMPACT_ATOMS: atom_id res chain seq x y z
N MET A 1 16.81 43.69 -22.45
CA MET A 1 17.30 43.44 -21.09
C MET A 1 16.14 42.85 -20.29
N MET A 2 16.20 41.54 -20.02
CA MET A 2 15.16 40.70 -19.40
C MET A 2 14.87 41.09 -17.94
N LYS A 3 13.59 41.05 -17.53
CA LYS A 3 13.16 40.58 -16.20
C LYS A 3 11.76 39.96 -16.29
N THR A 4 11.69 38.67 -16.56
CA THR A 4 10.50 37.84 -16.35
C THR A 4 10.39 37.51 -14.86
N PHE A 5 9.28 37.90 -14.24
CA PHE A 5 8.96 37.62 -12.85
C PHE A 5 8.41 36.19 -12.77
N LEU A 6 9.20 35.25 -12.22
CA LEU A 6 8.73 33.90 -11.91
C LEU A 6 8.03 33.94 -10.55
N LEU A 7 6.71 33.89 -10.55
CA LEU A 7 5.89 33.68 -9.36
C LEU A 7 5.96 32.19 -9.01
N ALA A 8 6.76 31.83 -8.00
CA ALA A 8 6.81 30.47 -7.47
C ALA A 8 5.53 30.20 -6.66
N PHE A 9 4.62 29.40 -7.22
CA PHE A 9 3.43 28.91 -6.53
C PHE A 9 3.88 27.82 -5.54
N ALA A 10 4.13 28.19 -4.29
CA ALA A 10 4.36 27.23 -3.21
C ALA A 10 3.03 26.52 -2.92
N LEU A 11 2.88 25.32 -3.46
CA LEU A 11 1.76 24.42 -3.17
C LEU A 11 1.87 24.01 -1.69
N LEU A 12 1.16 24.73 -0.82
CA LEU A 12 0.98 24.34 0.58
C LEU A 12 0.16 23.06 0.61
N PHE A 13 0.86 21.92 0.65
CA PHE A 13 0.27 20.65 1.04
C PHE A 13 -0.11 20.79 2.51
N ALA A 14 -1.37 21.12 2.79
CA ALA A 14 -1.91 21.07 4.14
C ALA A 14 -1.94 19.59 4.56
N ILE A 15 -0.84 19.11 5.13
CA ILE A 15 -0.80 17.81 5.79
C ILE A 15 -1.76 17.94 6.96
N ILE A 16 -2.95 17.34 6.83
CA ILE A 16 -3.89 17.19 7.94
C ILE A 16 -3.21 16.20 8.89
N LEU A 17 -2.38 16.72 9.80
CA LEU A 17 -1.74 15.95 10.85
C LEU A 17 -2.83 15.53 11.84
N LYS A 18 -3.37 14.32 11.64
CA LYS A 18 -4.21 13.69 12.66
C LYS A 18 -3.34 13.50 13.91
N SER A 19 -3.85 13.92 15.08
CA SER A 19 -3.19 13.65 16.35
C SER A 19 -2.78 12.17 16.44
N GLN A 20 -1.49 11.91 16.63
CA GLN A 20 -0.91 10.56 16.66
C GLN A 20 -0.63 10.09 18.08
N HIS A 21 -0.46 11.01 19.03
CA HIS A 21 -0.10 10.73 20.40
C HIS A 21 -1.09 11.37 21.38
N THR A 22 -1.29 10.70 22.52
CA THR A 22 -1.98 11.26 23.68
C THR A 22 -0.95 11.54 24.76
N ILE A 23 -0.72 12.82 25.07
CA ILE A 23 0.18 13.27 26.13
C ILE A 23 -0.66 13.45 27.38
N VAL A 24 -0.37 12.71 28.44
CA VAL A 24 -1.03 12.84 29.74
C VAL A 24 -0.12 13.65 30.65
N LEU A 25 -0.61 14.79 31.12
CA LEU A 25 0.09 15.66 32.05
C LEU A 25 -0.04 15.16 33.50
N THR A 26 0.85 15.62 34.37
CA THR A 26 0.85 15.23 35.80
C THR A 26 -0.37 15.72 36.58
N ASN A 27 -1.07 16.74 36.08
CA ASN A 27 -2.35 17.19 36.61
C ASN A 27 -3.56 16.36 36.10
N GLY A 28 -3.32 15.36 35.24
CA GLY A 28 -4.35 14.50 34.65
C GLY A 28 -4.90 14.97 33.30
N ASP A 29 -4.52 16.16 32.83
CA ASP A 29 -4.97 16.68 31.53
C ASP A 29 -4.42 15.81 30.40
N LYS A 30 -5.23 15.67 29.33
CA LYS A 30 -4.86 14.89 28.14
C LYS A 30 -4.79 15.80 26.94
N LEU A 31 -3.60 15.91 26.36
CA LEU A 31 -3.35 16.67 25.14
C LEU A 31 -3.22 15.69 23.96
N ASN A 32 -3.97 15.96 22.89
CA ASN A 32 -3.90 15.21 21.65
C ASN A 32 -2.98 15.95 20.68
N GLY A 33 -1.90 15.32 20.23
CA GLY A 33 -0.98 15.95 19.29
C GLY A 33 0.08 15.03 18.72
N ILE A 34 1.18 15.61 18.29
CA ILE A 34 2.36 14.89 17.80
C ILE A 34 3.54 15.29 18.67
N VAL A 35 4.38 14.33 19.03
CA VAL A 35 5.60 14.51 19.79
C VAL A 35 6.72 14.51 18.76
N LEU A 36 7.47 15.61 18.69
CA LEU A 36 8.47 15.86 17.67
C LEU A 36 9.87 15.49 18.16
N SER A 37 10.22 15.90 19.38
CA SER A 37 11.52 15.60 19.99
C SER A 37 11.48 15.73 21.51
N LEU A 38 12.41 15.03 22.18
CA LEU A 38 12.82 15.32 23.55
C LEU A 38 14.25 15.86 23.50
N LYS A 39 14.47 17.06 24.03
CA LYS A 39 15.80 17.66 24.15
C LYS A 39 15.83 18.56 25.39
N ASP A 40 16.93 18.51 26.14
CA ASP A 40 17.18 19.43 27.27
C ASP A 40 15.98 19.47 28.26
N ASP A 41 15.45 18.31 28.63
CA ASP A 41 14.25 18.12 29.49
C ASP A 41 12.95 18.79 28.98
N GLN A 42 12.89 19.12 27.69
CA GLN A 42 11.73 19.69 27.04
C GLN A 42 11.24 18.80 25.89
N TRP A 43 9.95 18.49 25.94
CA TRP A 43 9.24 17.86 24.85
C TRP A 43 8.74 18.92 23.88
N LYS A 44 9.24 18.87 22.65
CA LYS A 44 8.65 19.63 21.55
C LYS A 44 7.47 18.85 20.99
N VAL A 45 6.30 19.46 20.99
CA VAL A 45 5.04 18.85 20.56
C VAL A 45 4.29 19.77 19.61
N PHE A 46 3.50 19.19 18.70
CA PHE A 46 2.60 19.92 17.82
C PHE A 46 1.15 19.65 18.24
N ILE A 47 0.47 20.67 18.76
CA ILE A 47 -0.88 20.59 19.32
C ILE A 47 -1.66 21.80 18.82
N ASP A 48 -2.90 21.61 18.38
CA ASP A 48 -3.78 22.67 17.86
C ASP A 48 -3.15 23.52 16.73
N GLY A 49 -2.38 22.87 15.85
CA GLY A 49 -1.74 23.55 14.72
C GLY A 49 -0.50 24.38 15.09
N LYS A 50 0.01 24.28 16.32
CA LYS A 50 1.18 25.05 16.79
C LYS A 50 2.20 24.15 17.48
N GLU A 51 3.48 24.47 17.28
CA GLU A 51 4.56 23.93 18.10
C GLU A 51 4.47 24.50 19.52
N LYS A 52 4.63 23.63 20.52
CA LYS A 52 4.68 23.96 21.94
C LYS A 52 5.84 23.18 22.57
N GLU A 53 6.41 23.72 23.62
CA GLU A 53 7.41 23.06 24.46
C GLU A 53 6.77 22.77 25.82
N ILE A 54 6.89 21.53 26.28
CA ILE A 54 6.36 21.07 27.57
C ILE A 54 7.53 20.48 28.36
N HIS A 55 7.72 20.92 29.60
CA HIS A 55 8.79 20.41 30.43
C HIS A 55 8.52 18.94 30.79
N MET A 56 9.53 18.08 30.74
CA MET A 56 9.39 16.64 31.03
C MET A 56 8.69 16.34 32.36
N LYS A 57 8.94 17.13 33.40
CA LYS A 57 8.30 16.99 34.73
C LYS A 57 6.78 17.20 34.73
N GLU A 58 6.24 17.83 33.69
CA GLU A 58 4.82 18.10 33.53
C GLU A 58 4.09 16.95 32.83
N ILE A 59 4.81 15.98 32.27
CA ILE A 59 4.26 14.84 31.54
C ILE A 59 4.30 13.59 32.42
N SER A 60 3.13 12.98 32.64
CA SER A 60 3.00 11.69 33.32
C SER A 60 3.20 10.51 32.37
N SER A 61 2.68 10.57 31.15
CA SER A 61 2.77 9.48 30.17
C SER A 61 2.54 10.00 28.76
N ILE A 62 3.12 9.35 27.77
CA ILE A 62 2.84 9.59 26.35
C ILE A 62 2.40 8.27 25.74
N PHE A 63 1.17 8.23 25.25
CA PHE A 63 0.65 7.10 24.50
C PHE A 63 0.86 7.36 23.02
N PHE A 64 1.72 6.57 22.39
CA PHE A 64 1.82 6.50 20.94
C PHE A 64 0.70 5.61 20.44
N LYS A 65 -0.08 6.06 19.45
CA LYS A 65 -0.97 5.12 18.74
C LYS A 65 -0.13 3.97 18.23
N GLU A 66 -0.55 2.74 18.53
CA GLU A 66 0.14 1.54 18.08
C GLU A 66 0.27 1.58 16.56
N TYR A 67 1.52 1.57 16.09
CA TYR A 67 1.78 1.33 14.68
C TYR A 67 1.51 -0.14 14.42
N VAL A 68 0.35 -0.45 13.88
CA VAL A 68 0.02 -1.80 13.42
C VAL A 68 0.60 -1.92 12.00
N PRO A 69 1.70 -2.69 11.80
CA PRO A 69 2.22 -2.91 10.47
C PRO A 69 1.16 -3.64 9.63
N TYR A 70 1.18 -3.38 8.31
CA TYR A 70 0.40 -4.18 7.38
C TYR A 70 0.82 -5.66 7.52
N ASP A 71 -0.16 -6.56 7.56
CA ASP A 71 0.01 -7.99 7.81
C ASP A 71 0.12 -8.81 6.52
N GLY A 72 -0.11 -8.20 5.36
CA GLY A 72 -0.05 -8.87 4.06
C GLY A 72 -1.40 -9.40 3.58
N VAL A 73 -2.49 -9.21 4.31
CA VAL A 73 -3.83 -9.66 3.91
C VAL A 73 -4.34 -8.87 2.70
N PHE A 74 -5.07 -9.53 1.82
CA PHE A 74 -5.64 -8.88 0.63
C PHE A 74 -6.62 -7.77 1.02
N ILE A 75 -6.49 -6.59 0.40
CA ILE A 75 -7.38 -5.44 0.60
C ILE A 75 -8.16 -5.17 -0.69
N PRO A 76 -9.46 -5.53 -0.77
CA PRO A 76 -10.27 -5.36 -1.98
C PRO A 76 -10.44 -3.91 -2.46
N GLU A 77 -10.24 -2.94 -1.57
CA GLU A 77 -10.33 -1.50 -1.88
C GLU A 77 -8.97 -0.88 -2.27
N SER A 78 -7.89 -1.67 -2.32
CA SER A 78 -6.57 -1.17 -2.73
C SER A 78 -6.53 -0.83 -4.22
N ASP A 79 -5.57 0.00 -4.63
CA ASP A 79 -5.43 0.42 -6.03
C ASP A 79 -5.27 -0.77 -6.98
N GLU A 80 -6.12 -0.83 -8.00
CA GLU A 80 -6.00 -1.78 -9.11
C GLU A 80 -5.12 -1.16 -10.21
N LYS A 81 -4.10 -1.89 -10.64
CA LYS A 81 -3.21 -1.49 -11.75
C LYS A 81 -3.55 -2.30 -13.00
N VAL A 82 -3.55 -1.64 -14.16
CA VAL A 82 -3.91 -2.25 -15.45
C VAL A 82 -2.73 -2.14 -16.42
N ILE A 83 -2.40 -3.24 -17.07
CA ILE A 83 -1.39 -3.35 -18.12
C ILE A 83 -1.93 -4.13 -19.32
N THR A 84 -1.27 -4.01 -20.47
CA THR A 84 -1.56 -4.82 -21.66
C THR A 84 -0.37 -5.72 -21.94
N VAL A 85 -0.61 -7.03 -21.99
CA VAL A 85 0.41 -8.05 -22.25
C VAL A 85 -0.03 -8.87 -23.45
N ASP A 86 0.76 -8.90 -24.52
CA ASP A 86 0.50 -9.71 -25.72
C ASP A 86 -0.93 -9.53 -26.30
N GLY A 87 -1.48 -8.32 -26.19
CA GLY A 87 -2.83 -7.98 -26.64
C GLY A 87 -3.96 -8.30 -25.65
N PHE A 88 -3.64 -8.89 -24.50
CA PHE A 88 -4.58 -9.16 -23.42
C PHE A 88 -4.54 -8.06 -22.36
N THR A 89 -5.70 -7.75 -21.79
CA THR A 89 -5.77 -6.87 -20.62
C THR A 89 -5.48 -7.68 -19.37
N VAL A 90 -4.46 -7.25 -18.64
CA VAL A 90 -4.09 -7.83 -17.35
C VAL A 90 -4.24 -6.76 -16.28
N LYS A 91 -4.91 -7.10 -15.20
CA LYS A 91 -5.01 -6.26 -14.01
C LYS A 91 -4.37 -6.95 -12.84
N TYR A 92 -3.83 -6.19 -11.90
CA TYR A 92 -3.37 -6.75 -10.65
C TYR A 92 -3.66 -5.81 -9.50
N GLN A 93 -3.95 -6.41 -8.36
CA GLN A 93 -4.29 -5.70 -7.13
C GLN A 93 -3.53 -6.34 -5.99
N ILE A 94 -2.49 -5.65 -5.54
CA ILE A 94 -1.65 -6.06 -4.42
C ILE A 94 -1.05 -4.81 -3.79
N LYS A 95 -1.25 -4.67 -2.48
CA LYS A 95 -0.89 -3.45 -1.76
C LYS A 95 0.61 -3.20 -1.82
N ASP A 96 0.99 -1.96 -2.15
CA ASP A 96 2.36 -1.45 -2.15
C ASP A 96 3.36 -2.28 -2.99
N ARG A 97 2.86 -3.06 -3.95
CA ARG A 97 3.69 -3.83 -4.87
C ARG A 97 3.58 -3.31 -6.31
N GLU A 98 4.69 -3.44 -7.02
CA GLU A 98 4.81 -3.14 -8.44
C GLU A 98 5.36 -4.37 -9.15
N LEU A 99 4.92 -4.60 -10.40
CA LEU A 99 5.50 -5.65 -11.21
C LEU A 99 6.95 -5.30 -11.56
N GLU A 100 7.83 -6.29 -11.38
CA GLU A 100 9.18 -6.30 -11.93
C GLU A 100 9.21 -7.05 -13.26
N LYS A 101 8.41 -8.10 -13.36
CA LYS A 101 8.26 -8.92 -14.57
C LYS A 101 6.79 -9.17 -14.85
N GLU A 102 6.36 -8.81 -16.05
CA GLU A 102 5.00 -9.03 -16.51
C GLU A 102 4.68 -10.53 -16.62
N PRO A 103 3.42 -10.94 -16.35
CA PRO A 103 2.98 -12.29 -16.62
C PRO A 103 3.05 -12.56 -18.12
N LYS A 104 3.27 -13.82 -18.52
CA LYS A 104 3.20 -14.24 -19.91
C LYS A 104 1.84 -14.83 -20.21
N VAL A 105 1.05 -14.18 -21.07
CA VAL A 105 -0.31 -14.62 -21.41
C VAL A 105 -0.30 -15.28 -22.79
N SER A 106 -0.74 -16.53 -22.88
CA SER A 106 -0.80 -17.26 -24.15
C SER A 106 -1.89 -18.33 -24.15
N ILE A 107 -2.84 -18.17 -25.08
CA ILE A 107 -3.93 -19.11 -25.34
C ILE A 107 -3.85 -19.62 -26.78
N GLY A 108 -4.30 -20.85 -26.99
CA GLY A 108 -4.43 -21.47 -28.32
C GLY A 108 -5.88 -21.68 -28.72
N THR A 109 -6.81 -20.91 -28.13
CA THR A 109 -8.25 -20.98 -28.39
C THR A 109 -8.80 -19.56 -28.58
N GLU A 110 -9.99 -19.45 -29.17
CA GLU A 110 -10.72 -18.19 -29.30
C GLU A 110 -11.67 -17.93 -28.12
N ASP A 111 -11.65 -18.80 -27.10
CA ASP A 111 -12.52 -18.69 -25.93
C ASP A 111 -12.28 -17.37 -25.20
N LYS A 112 -13.38 -16.74 -24.78
CA LYS A 112 -13.38 -15.44 -24.11
C LYS A 112 -13.82 -15.53 -22.67
N GLY A 113 -13.35 -14.58 -21.88
CA GLY A 113 -13.78 -14.42 -20.49
C GLY A 113 -12.71 -13.84 -19.60
N THR A 114 -13.14 -13.45 -18.41
CA THR A 114 -12.27 -12.89 -17.37
C THR A 114 -11.98 -13.97 -16.34
N VAL A 115 -10.70 -14.14 -16.00
CA VAL A 115 -10.26 -15.04 -14.94
C VAL A 115 -9.55 -14.22 -13.88
N VAL A 116 -10.06 -14.25 -12.66
CA VAL A 116 -9.42 -13.66 -11.48
C VAL A 116 -8.64 -14.76 -10.76
N VAL A 117 -7.36 -14.52 -10.54
CA VAL A 117 -6.42 -15.44 -9.89
C VAL A 117 -6.00 -14.85 -8.55
N LYS A 118 -6.30 -15.53 -7.45
CA LYS A 118 -5.74 -15.20 -6.13
C LYS A 118 -4.28 -15.62 -6.10
N ILE A 119 -3.40 -14.75 -5.62
CA ILE A 119 -1.98 -15.02 -5.52
C ILE A 119 -1.47 -14.71 -4.12
N THR A 120 -0.39 -15.39 -3.74
CA THR A 120 0.46 -15.00 -2.62
C THR A 120 1.86 -14.71 -3.12
N VAL A 121 2.47 -13.64 -2.63
CA VAL A 121 3.79 -13.15 -3.06
C VAL A 121 4.70 -13.07 -1.85
N ASP A 122 5.95 -13.52 -1.97
CA ASP A 122 6.92 -13.37 -0.90
C ASP A 122 7.62 -11.99 -0.89
N ARG A 123 8.48 -11.74 0.10
CA ARG A 123 9.28 -10.51 0.17
C ARG A 123 10.22 -10.29 -1.02
N TYR A 124 10.63 -11.35 -1.70
CA TYR A 124 11.51 -11.28 -2.88
C TYR A 124 10.71 -11.13 -4.19
N GLY A 125 9.39 -10.99 -4.10
CA GLY A 125 8.52 -10.75 -5.24
C GLY A 125 8.10 -12.00 -6.01
N ASN A 126 8.41 -13.20 -5.50
CA ASN A 126 8.02 -14.45 -6.14
C ASN A 126 6.60 -14.84 -5.77
N ILE A 127 5.81 -15.25 -6.76
CA ILE A 127 4.48 -15.80 -6.53
C ILE A 127 4.60 -17.23 -5.99
N ARG A 128 4.07 -17.46 -4.79
CA ARG A 128 4.13 -18.73 -4.07
C ARG A 128 2.89 -19.60 -4.27
N SER A 129 1.71 -18.99 -4.38
CA SER A 129 0.48 -19.65 -4.77
C SER A 129 -0.25 -18.86 -5.85
N ALA A 130 -1.01 -19.57 -6.69
CA ALA A 130 -1.89 -18.99 -7.69
C ALA A 130 -3.12 -19.89 -7.84
N GLU A 131 -4.28 -19.35 -7.52
CA GLU A 131 -5.57 -20.05 -7.50
C GLU A 131 -6.57 -19.31 -8.41
N PRO A 132 -6.90 -19.86 -9.60
CA PRO A 132 -7.83 -19.24 -10.52
C PRO A 132 -9.28 -19.43 -10.10
N GLY A 133 -10.19 -18.61 -10.64
CA GLY A 133 -11.63 -18.74 -10.43
C GLY A 133 -12.14 -18.04 -9.17
N ALA A 134 -11.40 -17.02 -8.70
CA ALA A 134 -11.86 -16.17 -7.61
C ALA A 134 -13.08 -15.31 -8.04
N PRO A 135 -13.82 -14.71 -7.06
CA PRO A 135 -14.92 -13.80 -7.36
C PRO A 135 -14.51 -12.71 -8.36
N GLY A 136 -15.39 -12.43 -9.32
CA GLY A 136 -15.12 -11.55 -10.47
C GLY A 136 -14.72 -12.30 -11.75
N SER A 137 -14.46 -13.61 -11.69
CA SER A 137 -14.30 -14.43 -12.89
C SER A 137 -15.65 -14.59 -13.62
N THR A 138 -15.65 -14.49 -14.95
CA THR A 138 -16.87 -14.55 -15.79
C THR A 138 -16.99 -15.82 -16.62
N THR A 139 -15.99 -16.71 -16.55
CA THR A 139 -15.95 -17.98 -17.27
C THR A 139 -15.72 -19.14 -16.31
N SER A 140 -16.25 -20.31 -16.62
CA SER A 140 -15.97 -21.57 -15.93
C SER A 140 -15.05 -22.50 -16.73
N ASN A 141 -14.46 -21.99 -17.83
CA ASN A 141 -13.60 -22.76 -18.71
C ASN A 141 -12.28 -23.14 -18.01
N LYS A 142 -12.11 -24.45 -17.75
CA LYS A 142 -10.92 -25.01 -17.09
C LYS A 142 -9.62 -24.74 -17.84
N TYR A 143 -9.68 -24.63 -19.17
CA TYR A 143 -8.52 -24.27 -19.98
C TYR A 143 -8.05 -22.86 -19.66
N LEU A 144 -8.95 -21.87 -19.68
CA LEU A 144 -8.63 -20.48 -19.35
C LEU A 144 -8.14 -20.34 -17.91
N TYR A 145 -8.71 -21.11 -16.96
CA TYR A 145 -8.22 -21.15 -15.58
C TYR A 145 -6.78 -21.65 -15.48
N THR A 146 -6.46 -22.74 -16.17
CA THR A 146 -5.11 -23.31 -16.19
C THR A 146 -4.12 -22.31 -16.81
N LYS A 147 -4.50 -21.66 -17.92
CA LYS A 147 -3.68 -20.65 -18.59
C LYS A 147 -3.45 -19.43 -17.72
N ALA A 148 -4.49 -18.94 -17.03
CA ALA A 148 -4.38 -17.81 -16.13
C ALA A 148 -3.49 -18.13 -14.92
N GLN A 149 -3.61 -19.33 -14.36
CA GLN A 149 -2.76 -19.78 -13.26
C GLN A 149 -1.28 -19.83 -13.65
N ILE A 150 -0.98 -20.38 -14.84
CA ILE A 150 0.40 -20.45 -15.35
C ILE A 150 0.93 -19.03 -15.62
N ALA A 151 0.14 -18.20 -16.31
CA ALA A 151 0.51 -16.81 -16.60
C ALA A 151 0.82 -16.04 -15.31
N ALA A 152 -0.06 -16.11 -14.31
CA ALA A 152 0.15 -15.50 -13.01
C ALA A 152 1.49 -15.95 -12.39
N LYS A 153 1.79 -17.25 -12.35
CA LYS A 153 3.05 -17.78 -11.80
C LYS A 153 4.32 -17.32 -12.53
N THR A 154 4.22 -16.81 -13.75
CA THR A 154 5.38 -16.28 -14.49
C THR A 154 5.71 -14.81 -14.17
N ALA A 155 4.77 -14.09 -13.56
CA ALA A 155 4.97 -12.73 -13.10
C ALA A 155 5.89 -12.69 -11.88
N GLN A 156 6.53 -11.55 -11.68
CA GLN A 156 7.34 -11.25 -10.50
C GLN A 156 7.08 -9.81 -10.08
N PHE A 157 6.97 -9.60 -8.77
CA PHE A 157 6.86 -8.27 -8.18
C PHE A 157 8.24 -7.78 -7.75
N LYS A 158 8.40 -6.47 -7.59
CA LYS A 158 9.58 -5.90 -6.97
C LYS A 158 9.72 -6.40 -5.52
N GLU A 159 10.97 -6.56 -5.09
CA GLU A 159 11.27 -6.91 -3.71
C GLU A 159 10.78 -5.87 -2.72
N ASP A 160 10.27 -6.33 -1.58
CA ASP A 160 9.94 -5.52 -0.42
C ASP A 160 10.41 -6.26 0.84
N LEU A 161 11.63 -5.93 1.27
CA LEU A 161 12.26 -6.56 2.43
C LEU A 161 11.71 -6.05 3.77
N LYS A 162 11.01 -4.90 3.75
CA LYS A 162 10.42 -4.26 4.94
C LYS A 162 8.96 -4.61 5.15
N GLY A 163 8.31 -5.14 4.10
CA GLY A 163 6.92 -5.58 4.14
C GLY A 163 6.68 -6.94 4.81
N PRO A 164 5.42 -7.41 4.76
CA PRO A 164 5.01 -8.72 5.27
C PRO A 164 5.80 -9.87 4.63
N LEU A 165 5.93 -10.99 5.35
CA LEU A 165 6.56 -12.21 4.82
C LEU A 165 5.88 -12.72 3.55
N ILE A 166 4.55 -12.64 3.54
CA ILE A 166 3.66 -13.04 2.46
C ILE A 166 2.67 -11.90 2.25
N THR A 167 2.44 -11.52 1.01
CA THR A 167 1.44 -10.53 0.62
C THR A 167 0.44 -11.18 -0.33
N GLU A 168 -0.84 -11.08 0.01
CA GLU A 168 -1.93 -11.57 -0.82
C GLU A 168 -2.34 -10.53 -1.86
N GLY A 169 -2.75 -11.01 -3.02
CA GLY A 169 -3.18 -10.18 -4.12
C GLY A 169 -4.04 -10.92 -5.12
N THR A 170 -4.42 -10.22 -6.17
CA THR A 170 -5.08 -10.80 -7.34
C THR A 170 -4.37 -10.40 -8.62
N ILE A 171 -4.40 -11.30 -9.61
CA ILE A 171 -4.10 -11.02 -11.01
C ILE A 171 -5.34 -11.41 -11.82
N THR A 172 -5.87 -10.49 -12.60
CA THR A 172 -7.04 -10.68 -13.45
C THR A 172 -6.61 -10.64 -14.90
N ILE A 173 -6.97 -11.65 -15.68
CA ILE A 173 -6.67 -11.71 -17.12
C ILE A 173 -8.00 -11.73 -17.88
N VAL A 174 -8.13 -10.83 -18.87
CA VAL A 174 -9.27 -10.76 -19.78
C VAL A 174 -8.85 -11.33 -21.13
N TYR A 175 -9.42 -12.47 -21.51
CA TYR A 175 -9.18 -13.20 -22.75
C TYR A 175 -10.15 -12.83 -23.87
#